data_AF-A0A534T9I6-F1
#
_entry.id   AF-A0A534T9I6-F1
#
_cell.length_a   1.000
_cell.length_b   1.000
_cell.length_c   1.000
_cell.angle_alpha   90.00
_cell.angle_beta   90.00
_cell.angle_gamma   90.00
#
_symmetry.space_group_name_H-M   'P 1'
#
loop_
_entity.id
_entity.type
_entity.pdbx_description
1 polymer ?
#
loop_
_entity_poly.entity_id
_entity_poly.type
_entity_poly.pdbx_seq_one_letter_code
_entity_poly.pdbx_strand_id
1 'polypeptide(L)'
;MLSVPHRLRYRLAYDHRLCRTVLGVFVRALRSAYRRQARRSGFANGETGMVTSVQRFGGSLNLHVHFHTLVLDGVFVRDADGTLHFHPAPTPTDDDVRRVVRRVRRRLAQLGIGEVAGTDGDVDPLADESEALAGLSRGSVLGRAALGGRAGRGPLRIGADPDTPWVDRDVPLHAHDSGFDLHATVHVAAGDRGRLAELCRYLCRPPFAQHRLRKLIDGRIAVALQRPWADGTTHLVFTPMEVLARLVPLVPRPRINLLIYHGVLAPNAPWRRVVVAREEESSVAGSVVAATPPSAATDAMALPDDGCLRIRPRYRSWAELMRRAFDTDVLACPRCGERMILLATIEDPAVIRRILAHLGLSLDTGDPLPERGPPEPGDR
;
A
#
# COMPACT_ATOMS: atom_id res chain seq x y z
N MET A 1 -10.44 2.42 -6.03
CA MET A 1 -10.16 1.08 -5.45
C MET A 1 -10.76 0.03 -6.36
N LEU A 2 -9.98 -0.90 -6.90
CA LEU A 2 -10.47 -2.04 -7.69
C LEU A 2 -10.42 -3.31 -6.84
N SER A 3 -11.58 -3.93 -6.62
CA SER A 3 -11.71 -5.29 -6.11
C SER A 3 -11.97 -6.24 -7.28
N VAL A 4 -11.57 -7.50 -7.11
CA VAL A 4 -11.73 -8.56 -8.12
C VAL A 4 -12.58 -9.72 -7.57
N PRO A 5 -13.06 -10.66 -8.40
CA PRO A 5 -13.86 -11.79 -7.92
C PRO A 5 -13.11 -12.68 -6.92
N HIS A 6 -13.84 -13.35 -6.02
CA HIS A 6 -13.27 -14.18 -4.94
C HIS A 6 -12.24 -15.21 -5.44
N ARG A 7 -12.56 -15.94 -6.51
CA ARG A 7 -11.63 -16.93 -7.11
C ARG A 7 -10.32 -16.27 -7.56
N LEU A 8 -10.40 -15.08 -8.15
CA LEU A 8 -9.20 -14.35 -8.55
C LEU A 8 -8.44 -13.87 -7.32
N ARG A 9 -9.09 -13.35 -6.27
CA ARG A 9 -8.43 -12.94 -5.01
C ARG A 9 -7.56 -14.04 -4.41
N TYR A 10 -8.07 -15.28 -4.41
CA TYR A 10 -7.31 -16.45 -3.96
C TYR A 10 -6.02 -16.62 -4.76
N ARG A 11 -6.11 -16.67 -6.10
CA ARG A 11 -4.93 -16.79 -6.96
C ARG A 11 -3.95 -15.63 -6.82
N LEU A 12 -4.43 -14.39 -6.76
CA LEU A 12 -3.57 -13.21 -6.57
C LEU A 12 -2.84 -13.20 -5.22
N ALA A 13 -3.32 -13.97 -4.24
CA ALA A 13 -2.68 -14.04 -2.93
C ALA A 13 -1.32 -14.74 -2.97
N TYR A 14 -1.13 -15.72 -3.85
CA TYR A 14 0.11 -16.48 -3.96
C TYR A 14 0.82 -16.31 -5.31
N ASP A 15 0.07 -16.13 -6.41
CA ASP A 15 0.63 -15.86 -7.73
C ASP A 15 0.88 -14.36 -7.91
N HIS A 16 2.08 -13.93 -7.50
CA HIS A 16 2.49 -12.54 -7.62
C HIS A 16 2.64 -12.08 -9.07
N ARG A 17 2.98 -12.98 -10.00
CA ARG A 17 3.08 -12.64 -11.42
C ARG A 17 1.69 -12.33 -11.97
N LEU A 18 0.69 -13.15 -11.66
CA LEU A 18 -0.70 -12.88 -11.98
C LEU A 18 -1.19 -11.59 -11.33
N CYS A 19 -0.86 -11.35 -10.06
CA CYS A 19 -1.16 -10.08 -9.37
C CYS A 19 -0.62 -8.86 -10.14
N ARG A 20 0.64 -8.91 -10.59
CA ARG A 20 1.22 -7.84 -11.43
C ARG A 20 0.59 -7.74 -12.80
N THR A 21 0.20 -8.85 -13.43
CA THR A 21 -0.51 -8.85 -14.71
C THR A 21 -1.87 -8.17 -14.59
N VAL A 22 -2.67 -8.52 -13.57
CA VAL A 22 -3.98 -7.92 -13.30
C VAL A 22 -3.84 -6.42 -13.03
N LEU A 23 -2.90 -6.04 -12.17
CA LEU A 23 -2.61 -4.63 -11.90
C LEU A 23 -2.17 -3.89 -13.17
N GLY A 24 -1.31 -4.50 -13.99
CA GLY A 24 -0.86 -3.92 -15.25
C GLY A 24 -2.01 -3.70 -16.25
N VAL A 25 -3.01 -4.57 -16.27
CA VAL A 25 -4.24 -4.34 -17.04
C VAL A 25 -5.03 -3.16 -16.48
N PHE A 26 -5.24 -3.12 -15.16
CA PHE A 26 -5.96 -2.04 -14.50
C PHE A 26 -5.31 -0.66 -14.71
N VAL A 27 -4.01 -0.55 -14.48
CA VAL A 27 -3.25 0.68 -14.68
C VAL A 27 -3.27 1.12 -16.13
N ARG A 28 -3.17 0.20 -17.10
CA ARG A 28 -3.30 0.53 -18.52
C ARG A 28 -4.71 1.03 -18.87
N ALA A 29 -5.76 0.48 -18.24
CA ALA A 29 -7.12 0.95 -18.43
C ALA A 29 -7.31 2.38 -17.91
N LEU A 30 -6.82 2.68 -16.70
CA LEU A 30 -6.83 4.03 -16.14
C LEU A 30 -6.04 5.02 -17.01
N ARG A 31 -4.80 4.68 -17.40
CA ARG A 31 -3.96 5.52 -18.28
C ARG A 31 -4.67 5.82 -19.59
N SER A 32 -5.36 4.81 -20.15
CA SER A 32 -6.12 4.97 -21.39
C SER A 32 -7.35 5.86 -21.22
N ALA A 33 -7.97 5.88 -20.05
CA ALA A 33 -9.08 6.78 -19.73
C ALA A 33 -8.59 8.24 -19.68
N TYR A 34 -7.56 8.52 -18.88
CA TYR A 34 -6.97 9.86 -18.79
C TYR A 34 -6.43 10.39 -20.11
N ARG A 35 -5.70 9.55 -20.88
CA ARG A 35 -5.23 9.93 -22.22
C ARG A 35 -6.37 10.21 -23.20
N ARG A 36 -7.48 9.48 -23.11
CA ARG A 36 -8.65 9.72 -23.96
C ARG A 36 -9.29 11.06 -23.62
N GLN A 37 -9.42 11.36 -22.33
CA GLN A 37 -9.99 12.60 -21.85
C GLN A 37 -9.12 13.79 -22.24
N ALA A 38 -7.80 13.70 -22.04
CA ALA A 38 -6.83 14.69 -22.49
C ALA A 38 -6.96 15.00 -23.99
N ARG A 39 -7.05 13.95 -24.84
CA ARG A 39 -7.24 14.12 -26.29
C ARG A 39 -8.53 14.85 -26.65
N ARG A 40 -9.63 14.64 -25.92
CA ARG A 40 -10.88 15.37 -26.13
C ARG A 40 -10.74 16.86 -25.80
N SER A 41 -9.84 17.18 -24.87
CA SER A 41 -9.48 18.55 -24.49
C SER A 41 -8.34 19.14 -25.32
N GLY A 42 -7.96 18.51 -26.44
CA GLY A 42 -6.91 19.01 -27.35
C GLY A 42 -5.48 18.60 -27.00
N PHE A 43 -5.27 17.85 -25.92
CA PHE A 43 -3.94 17.46 -25.46
C PHE A 43 -3.54 16.06 -25.97
N ALA A 44 -2.62 16.03 -26.93
CA ALA A 44 -2.02 14.80 -27.44
C ALA A 44 -0.82 14.35 -26.57
N ASN A 45 -0.47 13.06 -26.64
CA ASN A 45 0.73 12.48 -26.00
C ASN A 45 0.88 12.69 -24.48
N GLY A 46 -0.20 13.03 -23.78
CA GLY A 46 -0.20 13.22 -22.35
C GLY A 46 0.08 11.94 -21.54
N GLU A 47 0.71 12.10 -20.38
CA GLU A 47 1.00 11.03 -19.45
C GLU A 47 0.56 11.32 -18.01
N THR A 48 -0.13 10.39 -17.38
CA THR A 48 -0.52 10.50 -15.96
C THR A 48 0.43 9.71 -15.06
N GLY A 49 0.37 9.95 -13.76
CA GLY A 49 1.14 9.27 -12.73
C GLY A 49 0.23 8.60 -11.72
N MET A 50 0.64 7.43 -11.21
CA MET A 50 -0.15 6.72 -10.21
C MET A 50 0.73 6.05 -9.15
N VAL A 51 0.15 5.83 -7.98
CA VAL A 51 0.71 4.99 -6.92
C VAL A 51 -0.34 3.97 -6.50
N THR A 52 -0.04 2.69 -6.61
CA THR A 52 -0.92 1.62 -6.18
C THR A 52 -0.39 0.95 -4.91
N SER A 53 -1.25 0.84 -3.90
CA SER A 53 -1.11 -0.07 -2.76
C SER A 53 -1.94 -1.32 -3.02
N VAL A 54 -1.26 -2.48 -3.06
CA VAL A 54 -1.89 -3.81 -3.12
C VAL A 54 -2.24 -4.23 -1.70
N GLN A 55 -3.50 -4.02 -1.31
CA GLN A 55 -3.98 -4.43 0.01
C GLN A 55 -4.43 -5.90 -0.04
N ARG A 56 -4.15 -6.65 1.02
CA ARG A 56 -4.43 -8.09 1.12
C ARG A 56 -5.51 -8.44 2.13
N PHE A 57 -6.09 -7.46 2.81
CA PHE A 57 -6.99 -7.67 3.93
C PHE A 57 -8.31 -6.93 3.72
N GLY A 58 -9.40 -7.51 4.23
CA GLY A 58 -10.70 -6.87 4.31
C GLY A 58 -11.08 -6.51 5.74
N GLY A 59 -12.15 -5.72 5.89
CA GLY A 59 -12.61 -5.23 7.19
C GLY A 59 -13.05 -6.34 8.16
N SER A 60 -13.35 -7.54 7.65
CA SER A 60 -13.79 -8.70 8.43
C SER A 60 -12.66 -9.66 8.82
N LEU A 61 -11.41 -9.18 8.80
CA LEU A 61 -10.21 -9.98 9.07
C LEU A 61 -10.13 -11.18 8.11
N ASN A 62 -10.11 -10.88 6.82
CA ASN A 62 -10.16 -11.88 5.77
C ASN A 62 -9.21 -11.52 4.62
N LEU A 63 -8.72 -12.55 3.91
CA LEU A 63 -7.88 -12.38 2.74
C LEU A 63 -8.70 -11.71 1.63
N HIS A 64 -8.29 -10.52 1.25
CA HIS A 64 -8.97 -9.67 0.29
C HIS A 64 -7.93 -8.92 -0.54
N VAL A 65 -7.40 -9.55 -1.60
CA VAL A 65 -6.44 -8.89 -2.49
C VAL A 65 -7.18 -7.90 -3.39
N HIS A 66 -6.81 -6.63 -3.29
CA HIS A 66 -7.42 -5.54 -4.05
C HIS A 66 -6.43 -4.37 -4.25
N PHE A 67 -6.75 -3.48 -5.18
CA PHE A 67 -5.86 -2.40 -5.61
C PHE A 67 -6.41 -1.04 -5.20
N HIS A 68 -5.75 -0.38 -4.28
CA HIS A 68 -5.96 1.05 -4.06
C HIS A 68 -4.96 1.85 -4.88
N THR A 69 -5.44 2.58 -5.89
CA THR A 69 -4.60 3.37 -6.78
C THR A 69 -4.91 4.85 -6.59
N LEU A 70 -3.92 5.63 -6.17
CA LEU A 70 -3.93 7.09 -6.30
C LEU A 70 -3.50 7.46 -7.70
N VAL A 71 -4.25 8.33 -8.34
CA VAL A 71 -3.99 8.81 -9.68
C VAL A 71 -3.84 10.33 -9.62
N LEU A 72 -2.86 10.87 -10.33
CA LEU A 72 -2.81 12.30 -10.62
C LEU A 72 -3.95 12.60 -11.60
N ASP A 73 -4.92 13.41 -11.18
CA ASP A 73 -6.19 13.59 -11.87
C ASP A 73 -6.06 14.50 -13.11
N GLY A 74 -5.35 14.00 -14.11
CA GLY A 74 -4.93 14.75 -15.27
C GLY A 74 -3.72 14.11 -15.95
N VAL A 75 -3.12 14.83 -16.88
CA VAL A 75 -1.93 14.38 -17.62
C VAL A 75 -0.87 15.47 -17.69
N PHE A 76 0.39 15.06 -17.70
CA PHE A 76 1.49 15.92 -18.11
C PHE A 76 1.63 15.87 -19.63
N VAL A 77 1.78 17.03 -20.25
CA VAL A 77 2.04 17.20 -21.69
C VAL A 77 3.33 17.99 -21.83
N ARG A 78 4.11 17.66 -22.86
CA ARG A 78 5.31 18.42 -23.21
C ARG A 78 4.96 19.43 -24.28
N ASP A 79 5.20 20.70 -23.99
CA ASP A 79 5.00 21.79 -24.93
C ASP A 79 6.15 21.89 -25.93
N ALA A 80 6.01 22.76 -26.94
CA ALA A 80 6.97 22.90 -28.03
C ALA A 80 8.37 23.34 -27.55
N ASP A 81 8.43 24.10 -26.45
CA ASP A 81 9.65 24.55 -25.78
C ASP A 81 10.31 23.44 -24.92
N GLY A 82 9.67 22.28 -24.80
CA GLY A 82 10.13 21.14 -24.00
C GLY A 82 9.68 21.17 -22.54
N THR A 83 8.94 22.18 -22.09
CA THR A 83 8.41 22.30 -20.72
C THR A 83 7.28 21.29 -20.50
N LEU A 84 7.19 20.71 -19.31
CA LEU A 84 6.12 19.79 -18.93
C LEU A 84 5.03 20.53 -18.15
N HIS A 85 3.84 20.62 -18.72
CA HIS A 85 2.67 21.23 -18.08
C HIS A 85 1.66 20.16 -17.65
N PHE A 86 1.07 20.35 -16.47
CA PHE A 86 -0.01 19.49 -15.99
C PHE A 86 -1.37 20.04 -16.44
N HIS A 87 -2.15 19.19 -17.09
CA HIS A 87 -3.50 19.49 -17.55
C HIS A 87 -4.49 18.65 -16.74
N PRO A 88 -5.30 19.28 -15.86
CA PRO A 88 -6.31 18.59 -15.08
C PRO A 88 -7.33 17.88 -15.96
N ALA A 89 -7.79 16.72 -15.52
CA ALA A 89 -8.91 16.03 -16.13
C ALA A 89 -10.24 16.65 -15.65
N PRO A 90 -11.28 16.73 -16.51
CA PRO A 90 -12.65 16.90 -16.05
C PRO A 90 -13.05 15.86 -15.00
N THR A 91 -14.00 16.22 -14.13
CA THR A 91 -14.56 15.31 -13.12
C THR A 91 -15.04 14.01 -13.77
N PRO A 92 -14.64 12.83 -13.24
CA PRO A 92 -15.08 11.56 -13.79
C PRO A 92 -16.59 11.39 -13.66
N THR A 93 -17.19 10.69 -14.62
CA THR A 93 -18.60 10.29 -14.59
C THR A 93 -18.75 8.79 -14.27
N ASP A 94 -19.96 8.36 -13.89
CA ASP A 94 -20.25 6.93 -13.71
C ASP A 94 -19.99 6.10 -14.97
N ASP A 95 -20.20 6.69 -16.16
CA ASP A 95 -19.87 6.01 -17.41
C ASP A 95 -18.35 5.81 -17.57
N ASP A 96 -17.53 6.78 -17.16
CA ASP A 96 -16.08 6.64 -17.19
C ASP A 96 -15.62 5.49 -16.29
N VAL A 97 -16.17 5.40 -15.07
CA VAL A 97 -15.88 4.32 -14.12
C VAL A 97 -16.32 2.96 -14.70
N ARG A 98 -17.56 2.86 -15.20
CA ARG A 98 -18.07 1.64 -15.87
C ARG A 98 -17.20 1.23 -17.05
N ARG A 99 -16.72 2.18 -17.85
CA ARG A 99 -15.86 1.93 -19.02
C ARG A 99 -14.50 1.38 -18.61
N VAL A 100 -13.93 1.86 -17.50
CA VAL A 100 -12.67 1.30 -16.96
C VAL A 100 -12.88 -0.15 -16.53
N VAL A 101 -13.92 -0.46 -15.76
CA VAL A 101 -14.19 -1.83 -15.29
C VAL A 101 -14.41 -2.79 -16.46
N ARG A 102 -15.30 -2.43 -17.41
CA ARG A 102 -15.56 -3.25 -18.61
C ARG A 102 -14.29 -3.50 -19.41
N ARG A 103 -13.40 -2.50 -19.51
CA ARG A 103 -12.11 -2.65 -20.21
C ARG A 103 -11.18 -3.60 -19.47
N VAL A 104 -11.11 -3.51 -18.14
CA VAL A 104 -10.33 -4.43 -17.31
C VAL A 104 -10.83 -5.85 -17.51
N ARG A 105 -12.14 -6.09 -17.32
CA ARG A 105 -12.75 -7.41 -17.48
C ARG A 105 -12.49 -7.99 -18.87
N ARG A 106 -12.82 -7.25 -19.93
CA ARG A 106 -12.59 -7.67 -21.32
C ARG A 106 -11.12 -8.03 -21.56
N ARG A 107 -10.18 -7.23 -21.05
CA ARG A 107 -8.75 -7.47 -21.29
C ARG A 107 -8.22 -8.65 -20.48
N LEU A 108 -8.76 -8.90 -19.29
CA LEU A 108 -8.42 -10.09 -18.51
C LEU A 108 -8.98 -11.36 -19.16
N ALA A 109 -10.24 -11.34 -19.62
CA ALA A 109 -10.83 -12.46 -20.35
C ALA A 109 -10.02 -12.83 -21.61
N GLN A 110 -9.56 -11.83 -22.37
CA GLN A 110 -8.65 -12.03 -23.51
C GLN A 110 -7.30 -12.66 -23.15
N LEU A 111 -6.88 -12.59 -21.89
CA LEU A 111 -5.67 -13.22 -21.38
C LEU A 111 -5.95 -14.59 -20.73
N GLY A 112 -7.19 -15.09 -20.81
CA GLY A 112 -7.62 -16.31 -20.10
C GLY A 112 -7.72 -16.11 -18.59
N ILE A 113 -7.79 -14.87 -18.10
CA ILE A 113 -7.84 -14.53 -16.68
C ILE A 113 -9.27 -14.12 -16.33
N GLY A 114 -9.93 -14.88 -15.47
CA GLY A 114 -11.26 -14.56 -14.94
C GLY A 114 -12.44 -15.25 -15.64
N GLU A 115 -12.21 -15.93 -16.76
CA GLU A 115 -13.19 -16.82 -17.41
C GLU A 115 -12.51 -18.14 -17.78
N VAL A 116 -12.64 -19.19 -16.95
CA VAL A 116 -12.69 -20.61 -17.36
C VAL A 116 -13.48 -21.39 -16.29
N ALA A 117 -14.36 -22.25 -16.80
CA ALA A 117 -15.26 -23.15 -16.11
C ALA A 117 -14.60 -24.00 -15.03
N GLY A 118 -15.38 -24.41 -14.03
CA GLY A 118 -15.04 -25.58 -13.25
C GLY A 118 -15.02 -26.78 -14.18
N THR A 119 -13.82 -27.29 -14.47
CA THR A 119 -13.65 -28.72 -14.66
C THR A 119 -12.80 -29.19 -13.49
N ASP A 120 -13.29 -30.20 -12.78
CA ASP A 120 -12.49 -30.99 -11.84
C ASP A 120 -11.18 -31.37 -12.53
N GLY A 121 -10.07 -30.75 -12.11
CA GLY A 121 -8.76 -30.92 -12.76
C GLY A 121 -7.88 -29.68 -12.86
N ASP A 122 -8.34 -28.49 -12.45
CA ASP A 122 -7.47 -27.31 -12.36
C ASP A 122 -6.44 -27.54 -11.23
N VAL A 123 -5.17 -27.75 -11.61
CA VAL A 123 -4.05 -27.89 -10.69
C VAL A 123 -3.97 -26.62 -9.85
N ASP A 124 -4.09 -26.73 -8.53
CA ASP A 124 -3.94 -25.59 -7.61
C ASP A 124 -2.49 -25.56 -7.12
N PRO A 125 -1.62 -24.70 -7.70
CA PRO A 125 -0.19 -24.77 -7.39
C PRO A 125 0.10 -24.43 -5.93
N LEU A 126 -0.80 -23.69 -5.27
CA LEU A 126 -0.67 -23.43 -3.84
C LEU A 126 -1.00 -24.68 -3.02
N ALA A 127 -1.96 -25.51 -3.45
CA ALA A 127 -2.27 -26.76 -2.76
C ALA A 127 -1.15 -27.78 -2.95
N ASP A 128 -0.53 -27.82 -4.12
CA ASP A 128 0.66 -28.64 -4.39
C ASP A 128 1.87 -28.23 -3.53
N GLU A 129 2.07 -26.92 -3.33
CA GLU A 129 3.13 -26.39 -2.44
C GLU A 129 2.79 -26.60 -0.96
N SER A 130 1.53 -26.35 -0.57
CA SER A 130 1.04 -26.44 0.81
C SER A 130 -0.48 -26.50 0.86
N GLU A 131 -1.02 -27.72 1.03
CA GLU A 131 -2.45 -27.94 1.22
C GLU A 131 -3.01 -27.13 2.40
N ALA A 132 -2.26 -27.03 3.49
CA ALA A 132 -2.64 -26.23 4.66
C ALA A 132 -2.81 -24.75 4.30
N LEU A 133 -1.83 -24.14 3.62
CA LEU A 133 -1.91 -22.72 3.24
C LEU A 133 -3.01 -22.46 2.21
N ALA A 134 -3.24 -23.40 1.27
CA ALA A 134 -4.34 -23.36 0.33
C ALA A 134 -5.70 -23.38 1.06
N GLY A 135 -5.89 -24.29 2.01
CA GLY A 135 -7.09 -24.40 2.84
C GLY A 135 -7.37 -23.13 3.65
N LEU A 136 -6.34 -22.60 4.34
CA LEU A 136 -6.42 -21.35 5.09
C LEU A 136 -6.80 -20.17 4.18
N SER A 137 -6.15 -20.05 3.03
CA SER A 137 -6.37 -18.96 2.07
C SER A 137 -7.78 -19.02 1.47
N ARG A 138 -8.27 -20.21 1.11
CA ARG A 138 -9.63 -20.42 0.58
C ARG A 138 -10.68 -20.10 1.63
N GLY A 139 -10.52 -20.61 2.85
CA GLY A 139 -11.41 -20.29 3.98
C GLY A 139 -11.46 -18.80 4.24
N SER A 140 -10.30 -18.15 4.32
CA SER A 140 -10.19 -16.70 4.55
C SER A 140 -10.88 -15.88 3.44
N VAL A 141 -10.64 -16.18 2.16
CA VAL A 141 -11.30 -15.48 1.03
C VAL A 141 -12.83 -15.61 1.08
N LEU A 142 -13.33 -16.81 1.38
CA LEU A 142 -14.77 -17.09 1.47
C LEU A 142 -15.40 -16.61 2.78
N GLY A 143 -14.60 -16.09 3.72
CA GLY A 143 -15.07 -15.70 5.05
C GLY A 143 -15.48 -16.90 5.91
N ARG A 144 -15.00 -18.11 5.63
CA ARG A 144 -15.32 -19.34 6.35
C ARG A 144 -14.15 -19.80 7.23
N ALA A 145 -14.45 -20.45 8.34
CA ALA A 145 -13.44 -21.10 9.17
C ALA A 145 -12.75 -22.22 8.38
N ALA A 146 -11.42 -22.22 8.35
CA ALA A 146 -10.64 -23.24 7.65
C ALA A 146 -10.32 -24.45 8.54
N LEU A 147 -10.24 -24.26 9.86
CA LEU A 147 -9.78 -25.26 10.82
C LEU A 147 -10.79 -25.44 11.98
N GLY A 148 -10.66 -26.56 12.69
CA GLY A 148 -11.39 -26.86 13.92
C GLY A 148 -12.85 -27.31 13.71
N GLY A 149 -13.57 -27.54 14.81
CA GLY A 149 -14.94 -28.08 14.77
C GLY A 149 -15.99 -27.17 14.10
N ARG A 150 -15.60 -25.94 13.73
CA ARG A 150 -16.43 -24.98 13.00
C ARG A 150 -16.04 -24.85 11.52
N ALA A 151 -15.16 -25.70 11.00
CA ALA A 151 -14.70 -25.66 9.61
C ALA A 151 -15.88 -25.55 8.62
N GLY A 152 -15.74 -24.68 7.63
CA GLY A 152 -16.77 -24.37 6.64
C GLY A 152 -17.88 -23.40 7.09
N ARG A 153 -17.97 -23.05 8.39
CA ARG A 153 -18.96 -22.09 8.91
C ARG A 153 -18.46 -20.64 8.81
N GLY A 154 -19.40 -19.70 8.70
CA GLY A 154 -19.11 -18.27 8.79
C GLY A 154 -18.83 -17.81 10.23
N PRO A 155 -18.32 -16.57 10.42
CA PRO A 155 -18.17 -15.98 11.74
C PRO A 155 -19.51 -15.86 12.46
N LEU A 156 -19.47 -15.90 13.79
CA LEU A 156 -20.60 -15.44 14.59
C LEU A 156 -20.64 -13.91 14.53
N ARG A 157 -21.85 -13.35 14.43
CA ARG A 157 -22.08 -11.91 14.26
C ARG A 157 -22.77 -11.36 15.50
N ILE A 158 -22.31 -10.22 16.00
CA ILE A 158 -22.95 -9.46 17.08
C ILE A 158 -23.60 -8.21 16.48
N GLY A 159 -24.85 -7.95 16.86
CA GLY A 159 -25.63 -6.80 16.39
C GLY A 159 -26.39 -7.05 15.08
N ALA A 160 -26.24 -8.23 14.48
CA ALA A 160 -26.98 -8.60 13.28
C ALA A 160 -28.48 -8.66 13.58
N ASP A 161 -29.26 -7.83 12.90
CA ASP A 161 -30.70 -7.91 12.84
C ASP A 161 -31.09 -8.79 11.63
N PRO A 162 -31.69 -9.98 11.88
CA PRO A 162 -32.09 -10.89 10.81
C PRO A 162 -33.20 -10.33 9.91
N ASP A 163 -33.95 -9.33 10.38
CA ASP A 163 -35.09 -8.75 9.67
C ASP A 163 -34.72 -7.50 8.87
N THR A 164 -33.45 -7.07 8.93
CA THR A 164 -32.99 -5.91 8.16
C THR A 164 -33.08 -6.18 6.65
N PRO A 165 -33.87 -5.38 5.89
CA PRO A 165 -34.01 -5.59 4.46
C PRO A 165 -32.71 -5.25 3.74
N TRP A 166 -32.41 -6.01 2.69
CA TRP A 166 -31.33 -5.66 1.79
C TRP A 166 -31.74 -4.47 0.93
N VAL A 167 -30.98 -3.38 1.02
CA VAL A 167 -31.21 -2.16 0.24
C VAL A 167 -30.03 -1.95 -0.69
N ASP A 168 -30.31 -1.93 -1.99
CA ASP A 168 -29.36 -1.48 -2.99
C ASP A 168 -29.03 -0.01 -2.72
N ARG A 169 -27.76 0.25 -2.40
CA ARG A 169 -27.26 1.61 -2.28
C ARG A 169 -26.67 2.02 -3.61
N ASP A 170 -27.30 3.00 -4.25
CA ASP A 170 -26.67 3.69 -5.36
C ASP A 170 -25.51 4.53 -4.82
N VAL A 171 -24.29 4.16 -5.22
CA VAL A 171 -23.06 4.84 -4.81
C VAL A 171 -22.52 5.53 -6.06
N PRO A 172 -22.38 6.87 -6.07
CA PRO A 172 -21.82 7.56 -7.22
C PRO A 172 -20.39 7.06 -7.48
N LEU A 173 -19.94 7.13 -8.74
CA LEU A 173 -18.60 6.71 -9.16
C LEU A 173 -18.25 5.28 -8.73
N HIS A 174 -19.24 4.41 -8.68
CA HIS A 174 -19.11 2.97 -8.50
C HIS A 174 -19.51 2.25 -9.78
N ALA A 175 -18.79 1.16 -10.09
CA ALA A 175 -19.19 0.24 -11.13
C ALA A 175 -18.92 -1.19 -10.71
N HIS A 176 -19.91 -2.04 -10.94
CA HIS A 176 -19.84 -3.48 -10.79
C HIS A 176 -19.97 -4.18 -12.16
N ASP A 177 -19.12 -5.16 -12.44
CA ASP A 177 -19.24 -6.07 -13.60
C ASP A 177 -18.60 -7.42 -13.26
N SER A 178 -19.40 -8.48 -13.20
CA SER A 178 -18.94 -9.87 -13.06
C SER A 178 -18.00 -10.09 -11.86
N GLY A 179 -18.33 -9.48 -10.70
CA GLY A 179 -17.52 -9.56 -9.47
C GLY A 179 -16.28 -8.65 -9.43
N PHE A 180 -16.09 -7.80 -10.45
CA PHE A 180 -15.16 -6.67 -10.38
C PHE A 180 -15.90 -5.43 -9.88
N ASP A 181 -15.33 -4.75 -8.90
CA ASP A 181 -15.90 -3.53 -8.31
C ASP A 181 -14.85 -2.42 -8.33
N LEU A 182 -15.21 -1.26 -8.89
CA LEU A 182 -14.37 -0.07 -8.87
C LEU A 182 -15.10 1.07 -8.16
N HIS A 183 -14.50 1.56 -7.08
CA HIS A 183 -14.92 2.79 -6.40
C HIS A 183 -13.96 3.93 -6.71
N ALA A 184 -14.47 5.08 -7.17
CA ALA A 184 -13.69 6.25 -7.55
C ALA A 184 -14.19 7.57 -6.91
N THR A 185 -14.93 7.49 -5.79
CA THR A 185 -15.53 8.65 -5.10
C THR A 185 -14.55 9.58 -4.40
N VAL A 186 -13.37 9.09 -4.03
CA VAL A 186 -12.41 9.86 -3.23
C VAL A 186 -11.57 10.74 -4.16
N HIS A 187 -11.72 12.06 -4.01
CA HIS A 187 -10.93 13.08 -4.69
C HIS A 187 -10.21 13.96 -3.65
N VAL A 188 -9.00 14.41 -3.99
CA VAL A 188 -8.20 15.32 -3.18
C VAL A 188 -7.85 16.53 -4.04
N ALA A 189 -8.27 17.72 -3.59
CA ALA A 189 -8.04 18.95 -4.33
C ALA A 189 -6.54 19.29 -4.43
N ALA A 190 -6.17 20.00 -5.49
CA ALA A 190 -4.82 20.53 -5.63
C ALA A 190 -4.47 21.43 -4.43
N GLY A 191 -3.26 21.30 -3.90
CA GLY A 191 -2.81 22.07 -2.73
C GLY A 191 -3.19 21.48 -1.37
N ASP A 192 -4.17 20.56 -1.29
CA ASP A 192 -4.58 19.94 -0.02
C ASP A 192 -3.61 18.84 0.43
N ARG A 193 -2.50 19.28 1.03
CA ARG A 193 -1.44 18.38 1.53
C ARG A 193 -1.89 17.58 2.76
N GLY A 194 -2.80 18.12 3.57
CA GLY A 194 -3.34 17.45 4.75
C GLY A 194 -4.14 16.21 4.37
N ARG A 195 -5.13 16.39 3.49
CA ARG A 195 -5.97 15.30 3.00
C ARG A 195 -5.19 14.28 2.18
N LEU A 196 -4.21 14.73 1.38
CA LEU A 196 -3.29 13.82 0.69
C LEU A 196 -2.50 12.96 1.69
N ALA A 197 -1.99 13.55 2.77
CA ALA A 197 -1.25 12.83 3.80
C ALA A 197 -2.13 11.81 4.54
N GLU A 198 -3.38 12.15 4.86
CA GLU A 198 -4.38 11.22 5.41
C GLU A 198 -4.64 10.04 4.48
N LEU A 199 -4.82 10.32 3.18
CA LEU A 199 -5.10 9.29 2.20
C LEU A 199 -3.86 8.37 2.02
N CYS A 200 -2.66 8.93 1.99
CA CYS A 200 -1.42 8.14 2.01
C CYS A 200 -1.30 7.26 3.25
N ARG A 201 -1.63 7.78 4.46
CA ARG A 201 -1.70 6.99 5.70
C ARG A 201 -2.71 5.85 5.59
N TYR A 202 -3.89 6.13 5.05
CA TYR A 202 -4.93 5.12 4.81
C TYR A 202 -4.45 3.99 3.88
N LEU A 203 -3.69 4.31 2.82
CA LEU A 203 -3.19 3.32 1.86
C LEU A 203 -2.13 2.38 2.45
N CYS A 204 -1.31 2.92 3.35
CA CYS A 204 -0.21 2.22 4.01
C CYS A 204 -0.58 1.63 5.37
N ARG A 205 -1.89 1.60 5.71
CA ARG A 205 -2.37 1.13 7.01
C ARG A 205 -2.10 -0.37 7.23
N PRO A 206 -1.94 -0.81 8.50
CA PRO A 206 -1.91 -2.22 8.85
C PRO A 206 -3.27 -2.90 8.60
N PRO A 207 -3.32 -4.25 8.55
CA PRO A 207 -4.54 -4.99 8.24
C PRO A 207 -5.69 -4.79 9.23
N PHE A 208 -5.36 -4.53 10.50
CA PHE A 208 -6.31 -4.22 11.55
C PHE A 208 -5.61 -3.42 12.65
N ALA A 209 -6.40 -2.79 13.51
CA ALA A 209 -5.92 -2.13 14.71
C ALA A 209 -6.05 -3.09 15.90
N GLN A 210 -5.06 -3.12 16.79
CA GLN A 210 -5.12 -4.00 17.97
C GLN A 210 -6.35 -3.71 18.86
N HIS A 211 -6.74 -2.44 19.00
CA HIS A 211 -7.92 -2.05 19.80
C HIS A 211 -9.25 -2.65 19.27
N ARG A 212 -9.29 -3.12 18.01
CA ARG A 212 -10.46 -3.79 17.43
C ARG A 212 -10.59 -5.22 17.94
N LEU A 213 -9.55 -5.81 18.53
CA LEU A 213 -9.56 -7.16 19.07
C LEU A 213 -9.90 -7.10 20.57
N ARG A 214 -10.88 -7.90 20.99
CA ARG A 214 -11.22 -8.07 22.41
C ARG A 214 -11.38 -9.55 22.72
N LYS A 215 -10.70 -10.03 23.76
CA LYS A 215 -10.92 -11.37 24.31
C LYS A 215 -12.22 -11.37 25.12
N LEU A 216 -13.11 -12.30 24.80
CA LEU A 216 -14.36 -12.52 25.53
C LEU A 216 -14.13 -13.43 26.74
N ILE A 217 -15.10 -13.47 27.66
CA ILE A 217 -15.02 -14.26 28.90
C ILE A 217 -14.85 -15.76 28.64
N ASP A 218 -15.38 -16.25 27.54
CA ASP A 218 -15.27 -17.66 27.10
C ASP A 218 -14.00 -17.97 26.30
N GLY A 219 -13.06 -17.01 26.22
CA GLY A 219 -11.79 -17.15 25.51
C GLY A 219 -11.87 -16.93 24.00
N ARG A 220 -13.06 -16.67 23.43
CA ARG A 220 -13.19 -16.27 22.02
C ARG A 220 -12.69 -14.84 21.81
N ILE A 221 -12.48 -14.46 20.55
CA ILE A 221 -11.98 -13.14 20.16
C ILE A 221 -13.07 -12.44 19.35
N ALA A 222 -13.56 -11.32 19.87
CA ALA A 222 -14.41 -10.39 19.15
C ALA A 222 -13.56 -9.39 18.37
N VAL A 223 -13.90 -9.19 17.10
CA VAL A 223 -13.27 -8.23 16.18
C VAL A 223 -14.30 -7.18 15.82
N ALA A 224 -14.11 -5.96 16.33
CA ALA A 224 -14.97 -4.82 15.99
C ALA A 224 -14.81 -4.45 14.51
N LEU A 225 -15.90 -4.20 13.79
CA LEU A 225 -15.88 -3.72 12.41
C LEU A 225 -15.61 -2.21 12.37
N GLN A 226 -14.86 -1.74 11.36
CA GLN A 226 -14.58 -0.30 11.19
C GLN A 226 -15.85 0.52 10.94
N ARG A 227 -16.85 -0.10 10.34
CA ARG A 227 -18.19 0.44 10.14
C ARG A 227 -19.17 -0.70 10.38
N PRO A 228 -20.28 -0.46 11.09
CA PRO A 228 -21.35 -1.43 11.15
C PRO A 228 -21.77 -1.86 9.74
N TRP A 229 -22.10 -3.14 9.59
CA TRP A 229 -22.71 -3.61 8.35
C TRP A 229 -24.15 -3.11 8.23
N ALA A 230 -24.72 -3.28 7.03
CA ALA A 230 -26.09 -2.84 6.77
C ALA A 230 -27.10 -3.50 7.71
N ASP A 231 -26.87 -4.76 8.08
CA ASP A 231 -27.66 -5.56 9.02
C ASP A 231 -27.40 -5.21 10.50
N GLY A 232 -26.71 -4.12 10.80
CA GLY A 232 -26.37 -3.73 12.18
C GLY A 232 -25.20 -4.52 12.79
N THR A 233 -24.60 -5.50 12.09
CA THR A 233 -23.45 -6.23 12.63
C THR A 233 -22.31 -5.27 12.98
N THR A 234 -21.87 -5.31 14.23
CA THR A 234 -20.77 -4.46 14.74
C THR A 234 -19.51 -5.27 15.04
N HIS A 235 -19.64 -6.54 15.41
CA HIS A 235 -18.50 -7.40 15.73
C HIS A 235 -18.61 -8.78 15.09
N LEU A 236 -17.47 -9.35 14.75
CA LEU A 236 -17.31 -10.74 14.34
C LEU A 236 -16.59 -11.51 15.44
N VAL A 237 -17.12 -12.67 15.83
CA VAL A 237 -16.54 -13.50 16.90
C VAL A 237 -15.91 -14.76 16.31
N PHE A 238 -14.70 -15.04 16.77
CA PHE A 238 -13.87 -16.14 16.32
C PHE A 238 -13.28 -16.91 17.51
N THR A 239 -12.93 -18.17 17.30
CA THR A 239 -11.98 -18.87 18.18
C THR A 239 -10.56 -18.32 17.98
N PRO A 240 -9.63 -18.49 18.94
CA PRO A 240 -8.24 -18.09 18.75
C PRO A 240 -7.60 -18.71 17.50
N MET A 241 -7.91 -19.97 17.21
CA MET A 241 -7.40 -20.66 16.02
C MET A 241 -8.00 -20.09 14.73
N GLU A 242 -9.28 -19.71 14.72
CA GLU A 242 -9.91 -19.05 13.57
C GLU A 242 -9.28 -17.68 13.27
N VAL A 243 -8.85 -16.93 14.30
CA VAL A 243 -8.10 -15.67 14.11
C VAL A 243 -6.76 -15.95 13.45
N LEU A 244 -5.95 -16.87 13.99
CA LEU A 244 -4.65 -17.21 13.42
C LEU A 244 -4.78 -17.72 11.97
N ALA A 245 -5.74 -18.62 11.72
CA ALA A 245 -6.07 -19.14 10.40
C ALA A 245 -6.40 -18.05 9.37
N ARG A 246 -6.97 -16.92 9.82
CA ARG A 246 -7.30 -15.77 8.98
C ARG A 246 -6.14 -14.81 8.77
N LEU A 247 -5.22 -14.71 9.73
CA LEU A 247 -4.06 -13.84 9.69
C LEU A 247 -2.96 -14.38 8.77
N VAL A 248 -2.71 -15.69 8.81
CA VAL A 248 -1.63 -16.34 8.02
C VAL A 248 -1.67 -15.95 6.53
N PRO A 249 -2.82 -16.03 5.82
CA PRO A 249 -2.87 -15.67 4.40
C PRO A 249 -2.68 -14.18 4.08
N LEU A 250 -2.82 -13.30 5.07
CA LEU A 250 -2.65 -11.85 4.88
C LEU A 250 -1.18 -11.49 4.67
N VAL A 251 -0.27 -12.27 5.25
CA VAL A 251 1.18 -12.05 5.16
C VAL A 251 1.61 -12.24 3.70
N PRO A 252 2.17 -11.20 3.05
CA PRO A 252 2.71 -11.34 1.70
C PRO A 252 3.97 -12.20 1.73
N ARG A 253 4.32 -12.86 0.61
CA ARG A 253 5.62 -13.51 0.49
C ARG A 253 6.75 -12.48 0.66
N PRO A 254 7.91 -12.88 1.19
CA PRO A 254 9.08 -12.01 1.28
C PRO A 254 9.43 -11.37 -0.07
N ARG A 255 9.98 -10.16 -0.02
CA ARG A 255 10.48 -9.42 -1.20
C ARG A 255 9.41 -9.00 -2.22
N ILE A 256 8.13 -9.06 -1.85
CA ILE A 256 7.04 -8.57 -2.69
C ILE A 256 6.68 -7.14 -2.31
N ASN A 257 6.95 -6.21 -3.23
CA ASN A 257 6.53 -4.83 -3.08
C ASN A 257 5.00 -4.73 -3.19
N LEU A 258 4.34 -4.18 -2.18
CA LEU A 258 2.91 -3.88 -2.21
C LEU A 258 2.61 -2.43 -2.64
N LEU A 259 3.60 -1.55 -2.59
CA LEU A 259 3.53 -0.18 -3.09
C LEU A 259 4.24 -0.07 -4.43
N ILE A 260 3.53 0.41 -5.44
CA ILE A 260 3.96 0.34 -6.84
C ILE A 260 3.68 1.68 -7.50
N TYR A 261 4.69 2.25 -8.14
CA TYR A 261 4.58 3.52 -8.84
C TYR A 261 4.44 3.30 -10.35
N HIS A 262 3.59 4.10 -10.99
CA HIS A 262 3.25 3.97 -12.40
C HIS A 262 3.30 5.31 -13.14
N GLY A 263 3.47 5.24 -14.46
CA GLY A 263 3.48 6.41 -15.33
C GLY A 263 4.61 7.37 -14.98
N VAL A 264 4.33 8.68 -14.98
CA VAL A 264 5.36 9.70 -14.63
C VAL A 264 5.93 9.53 -13.22
N LEU A 265 5.26 8.79 -12.33
CA LEU A 265 5.74 8.51 -10.99
C LEU A 265 6.62 7.24 -10.90
N ALA A 266 6.68 6.40 -11.94
CA ALA A 266 7.49 5.19 -11.89
C ALA A 266 8.99 5.51 -11.77
N PRO A 267 9.81 4.74 -11.01
CA PRO A 267 11.18 5.12 -10.64
C PRO A 267 12.09 5.48 -11.82
N ASN A 268 11.93 4.79 -12.95
CA ASN A 268 12.70 4.99 -14.18
C ASN A 268 11.92 5.71 -15.28
N ALA A 269 10.82 6.38 -14.97
CA ALA A 269 10.06 7.13 -15.96
C ALA A 269 10.85 8.37 -16.43
N PRO A 270 10.94 8.64 -17.75
CA PRO A 270 11.74 9.76 -18.27
C PRO A 270 11.37 11.12 -17.65
N TRP A 271 10.08 11.35 -17.42
CA TRP A 271 9.57 12.62 -16.90
C TRP A 271 9.56 12.70 -15.37
N ARG A 272 9.93 11.62 -14.66
CA ARG A 272 9.84 11.57 -13.20
C ARG A 272 10.66 12.65 -12.52
N ARG A 273 11.87 12.90 -13.01
CA ARG A 273 12.78 13.89 -12.40
C ARG A 273 12.15 15.28 -12.42
N VAL A 274 11.53 15.67 -13.53
CA VAL A 274 10.86 16.97 -13.67
C VAL A 274 9.58 17.01 -12.85
N VAL A 275 8.76 15.96 -12.87
CA VAL A 275 7.47 15.90 -12.17
C VAL A 275 7.61 15.84 -10.64
N VAL A 276 8.66 15.19 -10.14
CA VAL A 276 8.86 14.93 -8.70
C VAL A 276 9.96 15.78 -8.08
N ALA A 277 10.71 16.54 -8.88
CA ALA A 277 11.54 17.62 -8.35
C ALA A 277 10.62 18.60 -7.62
N ARG A 278 10.61 18.52 -6.29
CA ARG A 278 10.11 19.61 -5.46
C ARG A 278 11.12 20.74 -5.52
N GLU A 279 10.61 21.95 -5.55
CA GLU A 279 11.25 23.18 -5.06
C GLU A 279 11.85 22.91 -3.65
N GLU A 280 13.11 22.47 -3.60
CA GLU A 280 13.93 22.53 -2.38
C GLU A 280 14.67 23.88 -2.26
N GLU A 281 14.44 24.82 -3.20
CA GLU A 281 15.16 26.10 -3.28
C GLU A 281 14.64 27.19 -2.33
N SER A 282 13.46 27.05 -1.70
CA SER A 282 12.84 28.14 -0.93
C SER A 282 12.90 28.00 0.61
N SER A 283 13.32 26.86 1.18
CA SER A 283 13.17 26.63 2.64
C SER A 283 14.44 26.33 3.45
N VAL A 284 15.65 26.60 2.94
CA VAL A 284 16.86 26.62 3.79
C VAL A 284 17.80 27.77 3.42
N ALA A 285 17.30 29.00 3.52
CA ALA A 285 18.13 30.12 3.95
C ALA A 285 18.19 30.09 5.48
N GLY A 286 18.95 29.12 6.01
CA GLY A 286 19.07 28.84 7.43
C GLY A 286 20.35 28.08 7.66
N SER A 287 21.43 28.85 7.81
CA SER A 287 22.80 28.45 8.11
C SER A 287 22.92 27.18 8.96
N VAL A 288 23.51 26.12 8.40
CA VAL A 288 24.35 25.20 9.17
C VAL A 288 25.51 24.78 8.27
N VAL A 289 26.71 25.17 8.68
CA VAL A 289 27.98 24.88 8.03
C VAL A 289 28.18 23.37 7.96
N ALA A 290 28.31 22.84 6.75
CA ALA A 290 28.71 21.46 6.53
C ALA A 290 30.21 21.34 6.82
N ALA A 291 30.58 20.69 7.93
CA ALA A 291 31.95 20.25 8.17
C ALA A 291 32.28 19.09 7.21
N THR A 292 33.15 19.35 6.25
CA THR A 292 33.81 18.35 5.40
C THR A 292 34.77 17.51 6.26
N PRO A 293 34.87 16.18 6.09
CA PRO A 293 35.93 15.41 6.72
C PRO A 293 37.29 15.72 6.05
N PRO A 294 38.42 15.71 6.76
CA PRO A 294 39.71 15.95 6.13
C PRO A 294 40.09 14.75 5.26
N SER A 295 40.16 14.96 3.95
CA SER A 295 40.92 14.10 3.05
C SER A 295 42.39 14.47 3.17
N ALA A 296 43.25 13.46 3.31
CA ALA A 296 44.69 13.61 3.26
C ALA A 296 45.13 14.36 1.99
N ALA A 297 46.10 15.26 2.18
CA ALA A 297 46.55 16.25 1.23
C ALA A 297 47.33 15.67 0.05
N THR A 298 47.15 16.26 -1.13
CA THR A 298 48.27 16.58 -2.04
C THR A 298 47.90 17.84 -2.85
N ASP A 299 48.91 18.68 -3.05
CA ASP A 299 48.87 20.10 -3.37
C ASP A 299 48.41 20.49 -4.79
N ALA A 300 48.03 21.78 -4.88
CA ALA A 300 48.25 22.74 -5.96
C ALA A 300 47.32 22.75 -7.21
N MET A 301 46.38 23.72 -7.21
CA MET A 301 46.38 24.97 -8.02
C MET A 301 44.95 25.42 -8.35
N ALA A 302 44.66 26.69 -8.06
CA ALA A 302 43.38 27.34 -8.33
C ALA A 302 43.15 27.59 -9.83
N LEU A 303 41.93 27.35 -10.29
CA LEU A 303 41.32 27.91 -11.51
C LEU A 303 39.85 28.27 -11.22
N PRO A 304 39.27 29.24 -11.95
CA PRO A 304 38.14 30.04 -11.48
C PRO A 304 36.77 29.39 -11.68
N ASP A 305 35.83 29.94 -10.89
CA ASP A 305 34.39 29.75 -10.86
C ASP A 305 33.74 29.49 -12.22
N ASP A 306 33.18 28.30 -12.41
CA ASP A 306 32.21 28.02 -13.46
C ASP A 306 31.18 26.97 -13.00
N GLY A 307 29.97 27.46 -12.71
CA GLY A 307 28.71 26.83 -13.14
C GLY A 307 28.47 25.34 -12.85
N CYS A 308 28.87 24.80 -11.69
CA CYS A 308 28.52 23.42 -11.33
C CYS A 308 27.25 23.37 -10.47
N LEU A 309 26.13 23.01 -11.11
CA LEU A 309 24.93 22.50 -10.44
C LEU A 309 25.36 21.47 -9.38
N ARG A 310 25.17 21.79 -8.11
CA ARG A 310 25.52 20.90 -6.99
C ARG A 310 24.66 19.64 -7.06
N ILE A 311 25.16 18.59 -7.71
CA ILE A 311 24.60 17.25 -7.66
C ILE A 311 24.75 16.77 -6.21
N ARG A 312 23.68 16.88 -5.42
CA ARG A 312 23.63 16.26 -4.08
C ARG A 312 23.74 14.73 -4.25
N PRO A 313 24.60 14.05 -3.47
CA PRO A 313 24.71 12.61 -3.58
C PRO A 313 23.38 11.92 -3.22
N ARG A 314 23.00 10.93 -4.03
CA ARG A 314 21.76 10.13 -3.91
C ARG A 314 21.66 9.28 -2.64
N TYR A 315 22.72 9.23 -1.84
CA TYR A 315 22.79 8.39 -0.65
C TYR A 315 22.32 9.17 0.57
N ARG A 316 21.18 8.76 1.15
CA ARG A 316 20.79 9.18 2.49
C ARG A 316 21.38 8.21 3.48
N SER A 317 22.03 8.72 4.51
CA SER A 317 22.57 7.87 5.58
C SER A 317 21.45 7.12 6.28
N TRP A 318 21.76 5.95 6.87
CA TRP A 318 20.82 5.21 7.71
C TRP A 318 20.20 6.10 8.79
N ALA A 319 21.02 6.95 9.45
CA ALA A 319 20.54 7.88 10.47
C ALA A 319 19.51 8.89 9.92
N GLU A 320 19.72 9.41 8.71
CA GLU A 320 18.75 10.31 8.08
C GLU A 320 17.45 9.58 7.69
N LEU A 321 17.55 8.31 7.28
CA LEU A 321 16.39 7.47 7.02
C LEU A 321 15.61 7.18 8.32
N MET A 322 16.29 6.88 9.42
CA MET A 322 15.65 6.66 10.73
C MET A 322 14.92 7.91 11.21
N ARG A 323 15.54 9.09 11.10
CA ARG A 323 14.90 10.35 11.47
C ARG A 323 13.69 10.65 10.60
N ARG A 324 13.74 10.37 9.29
CA ARG A 324 12.61 10.61 8.39
C ARG A 324 11.47 9.61 8.55
N ALA A 325 11.77 8.34 8.80
CA ALA A 325 10.78 7.27 8.85
C ALA A 325 10.13 7.13 10.24
N PHE A 326 10.92 7.34 11.30
CA PHE A 326 10.53 7.08 12.69
C PHE A 326 10.63 8.30 13.60
N ASP A 327 10.95 9.48 13.06
CA ASP A 327 11.18 10.71 13.83
C ASP A 327 12.20 10.52 14.96
N THR A 328 13.17 9.63 14.73
CA THR A 328 14.17 9.22 15.72
C THR A 328 15.56 9.65 15.26
N ASP A 329 16.20 10.57 15.98
CA ASP A 329 17.59 10.91 15.73
C ASP A 329 18.55 9.96 16.47
N VAL A 330 18.84 8.84 15.83
CA VAL A 330 19.69 7.75 16.35
C VAL A 330 21.15 8.16 16.62
N LEU A 331 21.57 9.35 16.19
CA LEU A 331 22.92 9.86 16.41
C LEU A 331 22.95 11.06 17.38
N ALA A 332 21.83 11.41 18.02
CA ALA A 332 21.83 12.37 19.12
C ALA A 332 22.25 11.68 20.42
N CYS A 333 23.37 12.10 21.04
CA CYS A 333 23.83 11.48 22.28
C CYS A 333 22.85 11.80 23.43
N PRO A 334 22.26 10.80 24.10
CA PRO A 334 21.28 11.04 25.17
C PRO A 334 21.91 11.60 26.46
N ARG A 335 23.24 11.64 26.57
CA ARG A 335 23.96 12.12 27.77
C ARG A 335 24.46 13.56 27.65
N CYS A 336 25.07 13.91 26.52
CA CYS A 336 25.71 15.21 26.33
C CYS A 336 25.12 16.03 25.19
N GLY A 337 24.17 15.50 24.41
CA GLY A 337 23.58 16.19 23.27
C GLY A 337 24.47 16.28 22.02
N GLU A 338 25.75 15.92 22.12
CA GLU A 338 26.68 15.90 20.99
C GLU A 338 26.32 14.83 19.95
N ARG A 339 26.84 15.02 18.72
CA ARG A 339 26.61 14.11 17.61
C ARG A 339 27.42 12.82 17.77
N MET A 340 26.75 11.68 17.90
CA MET A 340 27.39 10.37 17.85
C MET A 340 27.86 10.04 16.43
N ILE A 341 28.94 9.28 16.32
CA ILE A 341 29.52 8.80 15.06
C ILE A 341 29.38 7.27 15.04
N LEU A 342 28.90 6.72 13.91
CA LEU A 342 28.87 5.27 13.71
C LEU A 342 30.30 4.77 13.51
N LEU A 343 30.81 3.97 14.46
CA LEU A 343 32.14 3.38 14.39
C LEU A 343 32.15 2.04 13.65
N ALA A 344 31.18 1.17 13.94
CA ALA A 344 31.06 -0.16 13.34
C ALA A 344 29.63 -0.72 13.48
N THR A 345 29.26 -1.62 12.56
CA THR A 345 28.08 -2.50 12.70
C THR A 345 28.58 -3.89 13.05
N ILE A 346 28.12 -4.45 14.17
CA ILE A 346 28.51 -5.78 14.64
C ILE A 346 27.37 -6.75 14.32
N GLU A 347 27.63 -7.75 13.49
CA GLU A 347 26.61 -8.72 13.04
C GLU A 347 26.81 -10.12 13.63
N ASP A 348 27.97 -10.41 14.26
CA ASP A 348 28.26 -11.72 14.87
C ASP A 348 27.46 -11.91 16.17
N PRO A 349 26.56 -12.91 16.26
CA PRO A 349 25.74 -13.16 17.45
C PRO A 349 26.52 -13.50 18.72
N ALA A 350 27.71 -14.09 18.62
CA ALA A 350 28.55 -14.38 19.77
C ALA A 350 29.19 -13.10 20.34
N VAL A 351 29.62 -12.20 19.44
CA VAL A 351 30.18 -10.90 19.83
C VAL A 351 29.10 -10.00 20.41
N ILE A 352 27.92 -9.92 19.77
CA ILE A 352 26.77 -9.17 20.27
C ILE A 352 26.40 -9.62 21.69
N ARG A 353 26.29 -10.94 21.92
CA ARG A 353 25.97 -11.49 23.25
C ARG A 353 26.99 -11.10 24.31
N ARG A 354 28.29 -11.17 23.99
CA ARG A 354 29.37 -10.77 24.91
C ARG A 354 29.29 -9.28 25.27
N ILE A 355 29.02 -8.41 24.29
CA ILE A 355 28.91 -6.96 24.51
C ILE A 355 27.69 -6.64 25.37
N LEU A 356 26.51 -7.18 25.03
CA LEU A 356 25.29 -6.92 25.79
C LEU A 356 25.40 -7.43 27.23
N ALA A 357 25.97 -8.62 27.44
CA ALA A 357 26.23 -9.15 28.78
C ALA A 357 27.19 -8.26 29.58
N HIS A 358 28.27 -7.75 28.97
CA HIS A 358 29.20 -6.84 29.62
C HIS A 358 28.55 -5.50 30.01
N LEU A 359 27.62 -5.00 29.20
CA LEU A 359 26.88 -3.75 29.46
C LEU A 359 25.68 -3.95 30.39
N GLY A 360 25.38 -5.18 30.83
CA GLY A 360 24.20 -5.49 31.63
C GLY A 360 22.87 -5.29 30.89
N LEU A 361 22.88 -5.29 29.57
CA LEU A 361 21.70 -5.12 28.73
C LEU A 361 21.05 -6.49 28.44
N SER A 362 19.72 -6.51 28.40
CA SER A 362 18.97 -7.74 28.13
C SER A 362 19.27 -8.30 26.73
N LEU A 363 19.35 -9.62 26.63
CA LEU A 363 19.39 -10.36 25.36
C LEU A 363 17.98 -10.62 24.80
N ASP A 364 16.93 -10.40 25.61
CA ASP A 364 15.54 -10.50 25.16
C ASP A 364 15.16 -9.25 24.37
N THR A 365 14.54 -9.44 23.22
CA THR A 365 14.13 -8.36 22.29
C THR A 365 13.04 -7.42 22.83
N GLY A 366 12.61 -7.57 24.08
CA GLY A 366 11.53 -6.81 24.70
C GLY A 366 10.16 -7.07 24.05
N ASP A 367 9.12 -6.51 24.65
CA ASP A 367 7.79 -6.51 24.04
C ASP A 367 7.73 -5.43 22.93
N PRO A 368 7.11 -5.73 21.77
CA PRO A 368 6.95 -4.75 20.69
C PRO A 368 6.22 -3.49 21.18
N LEU A 369 6.70 -2.30 20.80
CA LEU A 369 5.95 -1.06 20.97
C LEU A 369 4.56 -1.20 20.31
N PRO A 370 3.49 -0.62 20.89
CA PRO A 370 2.17 -0.67 20.28
C PRO A 370 2.17 0.01 18.91
N GLU A 371 1.79 -0.74 17.87
CA GLU A 371 1.69 -0.20 16.51
C GLU A 371 0.58 0.86 16.42
N ARG A 372 0.84 1.94 15.68
CA ARG A 372 -0.16 2.99 15.43
C ARG A 372 -1.33 2.42 14.61
N GLY A 373 -2.54 2.61 15.13
CA GLY A 373 -3.78 2.22 14.44
C GLY A 373 -4.06 3.06 13.19
N PRO A 374 -4.97 2.61 12.30
CA PRO A 374 -5.50 3.43 11.22
C PRO A 374 -6.20 4.69 11.79
N PRO A 375 -6.26 5.80 11.03
CA PRO A 375 -6.94 7.01 11.50
C PRO A 375 -8.43 6.74 11.78
N GLU A 376 -8.90 7.22 12.94
CA GLU A 376 -10.29 7.06 13.38
C GLU A 376 -11.24 7.89 12.51
N PRO A 377 -12.49 7.43 12.32
CA PRO A 377 -13.52 8.18 11.61
C PRO A 377 -14.09 9.28 12.52
N GLY A 378 -13.27 10.29 12.81
CA GLY A 378 -13.64 11.51 13.54
C GLY A 378 -13.05 12.79 12.89
N ASP A 379 -11.99 12.65 12.10
CA ASP A 379 -11.37 13.74 11.32
C ASP A 379 -11.86 13.74 9.85
N ARG A 380 -13.16 13.50 9.61
CA ARG A 380 -13.70 13.32 8.26
C ARG A 380 -14.23 14.57 7.60
#